data_AF-A0AA42CIX0-F1
#
_entry.id   AF-A0AA42CIX0-F1
#
_cell.length_a   1.000
_cell.length_b   1.000
_cell.length_c   1.000
_cell.angle_alpha   90.00
_cell.angle_beta   90.00
_cell.angle_gamma   90.00
#
_symmetry.space_group_name_H-M   'P 1'
#
loop_
_entity.id
_entity.type
_entity.pdbx_description
1 polymer ?
#
loop_
_entity_poly.entity_id
_entity_poly.type
_entity_poly.pdbx_seq_one_letter_code
_entity_poly.pdbx_strand_id
1 'polypeptide(L)'
;MKIPNNVDIRLAILPDLGSGAVAFVIVAPAPLKADLSLLRRPRGLSALLTHDAGLSWPDPRGVAIAETALSAGYPVALKFANLADALTCHGRLVREVRQ
;
A
#
# COMPACT_ATOMS: atom_id res chain seq x y z
N MET A 1 -5.46 9.93 -4.79
CA MET A 1 -4.23 10.19 -4.03
C MET A 1 -3.27 10.81 -5.02
N LYS A 2 -2.47 11.82 -4.68
CA LYS A 2 -1.43 12.32 -5.60
C LYS A 2 -0.20 11.43 -5.47
N ILE A 3 -0.14 10.41 -6.31
CA ILE A 3 0.98 9.46 -6.34
C ILE A 3 2.07 10.05 -7.24
N PRO A 4 3.35 10.05 -6.82
CA PRO A 4 4.45 10.41 -7.71
C PRO A 4 4.46 9.51 -8.96
N ASN A 5 4.81 10.06 -10.13
CA ASN A 5 4.82 9.33 -11.41
C ASN A 5 5.87 8.19 -11.49
N ASN A 6 6.75 8.08 -10.48
CA ASN A 6 7.85 7.12 -10.45
C ASN A 6 7.77 6.23 -9.20
N VAL A 7 6.67 5.48 -9.09
CA VAL A 7 6.48 4.48 -8.03
C VAL A 7 6.28 3.09 -8.62
N ASP A 8 6.70 2.09 -7.86
CA ASP A 8 6.33 0.69 -8.05
C ASP A 8 5.16 0.36 -7.11
N ILE A 9 4.13 -0.31 -7.62
CA ILE A 9 2.94 -0.69 -6.86
C ILE A 9 2.79 -2.20 -6.94
N ARG A 10 2.62 -2.86 -5.79
CA ARG A 10 2.44 -4.30 -5.72
C ARG A 10 1.35 -4.71 -4.77
N LEU A 11 0.43 -5.54 -5.25
CA LEU A 11 -0.46 -6.32 -4.39
C LEU A 11 0.30 -7.55 -3.87
N ALA A 12 0.28 -7.73 -2.56
CA ALA A 12 0.86 -8.88 -1.89
C ALA A 12 -0.16 -9.50 -0.93
N ILE A 13 -0.22 -10.83 -0.90
CA ILE A 13 -1.14 -11.58 -0.03
C ILE A 13 -0.28 -12.40 0.91
N LEU A 14 -0.46 -12.23 2.20
CA LEU A 14 0.16 -13.10 3.20
C LEU A 14 -0.82 -14.20 3.58
N PRO A 15 -0.41 -15.48 3.48
CA PRO A 15 -1.19 -16.57 4.05
C PRO A 15 -1.26 -16.34 5.55
N ASP A 16 -2.47 -16.52 6.07
CA ASP A 16 -2.78 -16.19 7.45
C ASP A 16 -2.55 -17.38 8.40
N LEU A 17 -2.32 -17.05 9.67
CA LEU A 17 -2.04 -18.00 10.76
C LEU A 17 -3.23 -18.15 11.73
N GLY A 18 -4.46 -17.75 11.37
CA GLY A 18 -5.66 -18.01 12.19
C GLY A 18 -6.88 -17.09 12.05
N SER A 19 -6.86 -16.06 11.18
CA SER A 19 -7.88 -15.00 11.05
C SER A 19 -8.35 -14.67 9.62
N GLY A 20 -7.96 -15.42 8.59
CA GLY A 20 -8.19 -15.15 7.17
C GLY A 20 -7.04 -14.39 6.49
N ALA A 21 -6.80 -14.67 5.20
CA ALA A 21 -5.67 -14.12 4.44
C ALA A 21 -5.64 -12.59 4.46
N VAL A 22 -4.48 -12.01 4.78
CA VAL A 22 -4.29 -10.55 4.83
C VAL A 22 -3.71 -10.05 3.52
N ALA A 23 -4.37 -9.07 2.91
CA ALA A 23 -3.91 -8.44 1.68
C ALA A 23 -3.23 -7.09 1.96
N PHE A 24 -2.14 -6.84 1.24
CA PHE A 24 -1.37 -5.59 1.32
C PHE A 24 -1.24 -4.99 -0.07
N VAL A 25 -1.40 -3.67 -0.17
CA VAL A 25 -0.94 -2.90 -1.33
C VAL A 25 0.28 -2.12 -0.91
N ILE A 26 1.43 -2.45 -1.48
CA ILE A 26 2.71 -1.81 -1.22
C ILE A 26 2.97 -0.80 -2.33
N VAL A 27 3.33 0.42 -1.94
CA VAL A 27 3.73 1.48 -2.87
C VAL A 27 5.14 1.93 -2.48
N ALA A 28 6.08 1.85 -3.42
CA ALA A 28 7.48 2.20 -3.19
C ALA A 28 7.95 3.19 -4.26
N PRO A 29 8.56 4.32 -3.89
CA PRO A 29 9.16 5.23 -4.87
C PRO A 29 10.43 4.62 -5.46
N ALA A 30 10.64 4.81 -6.77
CA ALA A 30 11.85 4.34 -7.42
C ALA A 30 13.12 4.97 -6.80
N PRO A 31 14.25 4.24 -6.75
CA PRO A 31 14.49 2.92 -7.34
C PRO A 31 14.05 1.74 -6.47
N LEU A 32 13.32 1.96 -5.37
CA LEU A 32 12.86 0.89 -4.52
C LEU A 32 11.76 0.09 -5.22
N LYS A 33 11.84 -1.24 -5.11
CA LYS A 33 10.78 -2.14 -5.56
C LYS A 33 9.79 -2.39 -4.44
N ALA A 34 8.50 -2.35 -4.75
CA ALA A 34 7.43 -2.71 -3.84
C ALA A 34 7.48 -4.22 -3.60
N ASP A 35 7.97 -4.62 -2.43
CA ASP A 35 8.17 -6.03 -2.09
C ASP A 35 7.89 -6.29 -0.60
N LEU A 36 7.39 -7.49 -0.28
CA LEU A 36 7.08 -7.89 1.10
C LEU A 36 8.31 -7.86 2.02
N SER A 37 9.52 -8.01 1.48
CA SER A 37 10.75 -7.88 2.27
C SER A 37 10.91 -6.51 2.92
N LEU A 38 10.24 -5.46 2.40
CA LEU A 38 10.20 -4.15 3.04
C LEU A 38 9.56 -4.18 4.44
N LEU A 39 8.62 -5.09 4.69
CA LEU A 39 8.03 -5.29 6.02
C LEU A 39 9.04 -5.81 7.05
N ARG A 40 10.07 -6.51 6.60
CA ARG A 40 11.05 -7.20 7.45
C ARG A 40 12.32 -6.38 7.71
N ARG A 41 12.48 -5.27 7.02
CA ARG A 41 13.68 -4.42 7.12
C ARG A 41 13.44 -3.29 8.12
N PRO A 42 14.41 -3.00 9.01
CA PRO A 42 14.39 -1.76 9.76
C PRO A 42 14.29 -0.58 8.79
N ARG A 43 13.29 0.30 8.98
CA ARG A 43 12.98 1.43 8.08
C ARG A 43 12.59 1.03 6.64
N GLY A 44 12.24 -0.24 6.41
CA GLY A 44 11.83 -0.73 5.10
C GLY A 44 10.44 -0.26 4.66
N LEU A 45 9.55 0.02 5.62
CA LEU A 45 8.30 0.75 5.41
C LEU A 45 8.25 1.93 6.37
N SER A 46 7.77 3.07 5.89
CA SER A 46 7.64 4.27 6.73
C SER A 46 6.22 4.49 7.24
N ALA A 47 5.22 3.85 6.61
CA ALA A 47 3.86 3.82 7.13
C ALA A 47 3.21 2.47 6.82
N LEU A 48 2.50 1.93 7.81
CA LEU A 48 1.55 0.84 7.65
C LEU A 48 0.17 1.40 8.00
N LEU A 49 -0.70 1.51 6.98
CA LEU A 49 -2.06 2.01 7.14
C LEU A 49 -3.01 0.82 7.15
N THR A 50 -3.81 0.69 8.20
CA THR A 50 -4.75 -0.44 8.36
C THR A 50 -6.15 0.02 8.02
N HIS A 51 -6.83 -0.74 7.16
CA HIS A 51 -8.22 -0.48 6.76
C HIS A 51 -9.18 -1.50 7.39
N ASP A 52 -10.28 -0.98 7.92
CA ASP A 52 -11.40 -1.78 8.42
C ASP A 52 -12.13 -2.48 7.26
N ALA A 53 -12.82 -3.57 7.58
CA ALA A 53 -13.57 -4.33 6.59
C ALA A 53 -14.68 -3.49 5.94
N GLY A 54 -14.76 -3.52 4.61
CA GLY A 54 -15.74 -2.74 3.83
C GLY A 54 -15.22 -1.38 3.39
N LEU A 55 -14.02 -0.97 3.82
CA LEU A 55 -13.33 0.21 3.30
C LEU A 55 -12.45 -0.18 2.11
N SER A 56 -12.94 0.11 0.91
CA SER A 56 -12.21 -0.11 -0.35
C SER A 56 -11.13 0.94 -0.64
N TRP A 57 -11.10 2.01 0.14
CA TRP A 57 -10.13 3.10 0.00
C TRP A 57 -9.66 3.60 1.37
N PRO A 58 -8.37 4.02 1.50
CA PRO A 58 -7.90 4.67 2.70
C PRO A 58 -8.72 5.89 3.08
N ASP A 59 -8.91 6.08 4.38
CA ASP A 59 -9.52 7.30 4.88
C ASP A 59 -8.66 8.52 4.51
N PRO A 60 -9.23 9.74 4.46
CA PRO A 60 -8.50 10.92 4.02
C PRO A 60 -7.20 11.21 4.81
N ARG A 61 -7.14 10.84 6.10
CA ARG A 61 -5.90 11.02 6.90
C ARG A 61 -4.86 9.99 6.51
N GLY A 62 -5.25 8.73 6.32
CA GLY A 62 -4.39 7.69 5.76
C GLY A 62 -3.81 8.09 4.40
N VAL A 63 -4.64 8.65 3.52
CA VAL A 63 -4.20 9.19 2.22
C VAL A 63 -3.13 10.28 2.41
N ALA A 64 -3.38 11.27 3.27
CA ALA A 64 -2.43 12.36 3.50
C ALA A 64 -1.08 11.88 4.06
N ILE A 65 -1.10 10.89 4.95
CA ILE A 65 0.12 10.25 5.49
C ILE A 65 0.88 9.53 4.37
N ALA A 66 0.16 8.75 3.54
CA ALA A 66 0.76 8.04 2.42
C ALA A 66 1.40 9.00 1.41
N GLU A 67 0.70 10.08 1.04
CA GLU A 67 1.21 11.11 0.12
C GLU A 67 2.46 11.79 0.66
N THR A 68 2.47 12.12 1.95
CA THR A 68 3.62 12.76 2.60
C THR A 68 4.83 11.83 2.61
N ALA A 69 4.64 10.55 2.98
CA ALA A 69 5.71 9.57 2.98
C ALA A 69 6.27 9.30 1.58
N LEU A 70 5.40 9.10 0.59
CA LEU A 70 5.79 8.85 -0.79
C LEU A 70 6.53 10.05 -1.40
N SER A 71 6.07 11.27 -1.10
CA SER A 71 6.72 12.51 -1.56
C SER A 71 8.11 12.71 -0.94
N ALA A 72 8.32 12.20 0.28
CA ALA A 72 9.62 12.18 0.94
C ALA A 72 10.51 10.99 0.51
N GLY A 73 10.10 10.20 -0.48
CA GLY A 73 10.87 9.07 -0.99
C GLY A 73 10.78 7.81 -0.14
N TYR A 74 9.75 7.70 0.72
CA TYR A 74 9.56 6.56 1.59
C TYR A 74 8.45 5.61 1.13
N PRO A 75 8.68 4.29 1.19
CA PRO A 75 7.67 3.31 0.85
C PRO A 75 6.58 3.18 1.93
N VAL A 76 5.37 2.84 1.49
CA VAL A 76 4.18 2.68 2.33
C VAL A 76 3.50 1.35 2.03
N ALA A 77 2.83 0.79 3.04
CA ALA A 77 1.98 -0.38 2.87
C ALA A 77 0.57 -0.09 3.38
N LEU A 78 -0.43 -0.47 2.60
CA LEU A 78 -1.84 -0.42 2.93
C LEU A 78 -2.30 -1.85 3.24
N LYS A 79 -2.70 -2.12 4.48
CA LYS A 79 -3.24 -3.42 4.91
C LYS A 79 -4.75 -3.40 4.81
N PHE A 80 -5.32 -4.41 4.17
CA PHE A 80 -6.75 -4.61 4.03
C PHE A 80 -7.19 -5.90 4.72
N ALA A 81 -8.39 -5.87 5.30
CA ALA A 81 -9.02 -7.02 5.93
C ALA A 81 -9.50 -8.07 4.92
N ASN A 82 -9.76 -7.69 3.66
CA ASN A 82 -10.16 -8.62 2.60
C ASN A 82 -9.46 -8.30 1.27
N LEU A 83 -9.44 -9.30 0.38
CA LEU A 83 -8.78 -9.22 -0.92
C LEU A 83 -9.50 -8.30 -1.92
N ALA A 84 -10.83 -8.24 -1.87
CA ALA A 84 -11.62 -7.45 -2.82
C ALA A 84 -11.33 -5.94 -2.69
N ASP A 85 -11.22 -5.46 -1.45
CA ASP A 85 -10.87 -4.07 -1.14
C ASP A 85 -9.43 -3.77 -1.58
N ALA A 86 -8.50 -4.68 -1.32
CA ALA A 86 -7.11 -4.53 -1.75
C ALA A 86 -6.99 -4.48 -3.29
N LEU A 87 -7.73 -5.31 -4.02
CA LEU A 87 -7.78 -5.31 -5.48
C LEU A 87 -8.34 -4.01 -6.03
N THR A 88 -9.43 -3.52 -5.44
CA THR A 88 -10.05 -2.24 -5.81
C THR A 88 -9.07 -1.08 -5.62
N CYS A 89 -8.40 -1.04 -4.47
CA CYS A 89 -7.40 -0.04 -4.18
C CYS A 89 -6.22 -0.12 -5.16
N HIS A 90 -5.65 -1.31 -5.36
CA HIS A 90 -4.54 -1.53 -6.29
C HIS A 90 -4.89 -1.08 -7.71
N GLY A 91 -6.05 -1.49 -8.23
CA GLY A 91 -6.50 -1.12 -9.57
C GLY A 91 -6.65 0.39 -9.75
N ARG A 92 -7.13 1.10 -8.72
CA ARG A 92 -7.21 2.55 -8.72
C ARG A 92 -5.83 3.21 -8.71
N LEU A 93 -4.93 2.79 -7.82
CA LEU A 93 -3.57 3.35 -7.74
C LEU A 93 -2.80 3.17 -9.06
N VAL A 94 -2.88 1.97 -9.68
CA VAL A 94 -2.24 1.70 -10.98
C VAL A 94 -2.79 2.60 -12.09
N ARG A 95 -4.09 2.90 -12.07
CA ARG A 95 -4.69 3.85 -13.02
C ARG A 95 -4.21 5.27 -12.78
N GLU A 96 -4.09 5.70 -11.52
CA GLU A 96 -3.62 7.04 -11.14
C GLU A 96 -2.15 7.27 -11.56
N VAL A 97 -1.29 6.25 -11.54
CA VAL A 97 0.14 6.37 -11.97
C VAL A 97 0.32 6.37 -13.50
N ARG A 98 -0.64 5.82 -14.25
CA ARG A 98 -0.56 5.72 -15.73
C ARG A 98 -1.13 6.92 -16.47
N GLN A 99 -1.71 7.88 -15.75
CA GLN A 99 -2.27 9.13 -16.28
C GLN A 99 -1.24 10.25 -16.19
#